data_AF-A0A662D8U5-F1
#
_entry.id   AF-A0A662D8U5-F1
#
_cell.length_a   1.000
_cell.length_b   1.000
_cell.length_c   1.000
_cell.angle_alpha   90.00
_cell.angle_beta   90.00
_cell.angle_gamma   90.00
#
_symmetry.space_group_name_H-M   'P 1'
#
loop_
_entity.id
_entity.type
_entity.pdbx_description
1 polymer ?
#
loop_
_entity_poly.entity_id
_entity_poly.type
_entity_poly.pdbx_seq_one_letter_code
_entity_poly.pdbx_strand_id
1 'polypeptide(L)'
;NDTINRNSTQAVTVFVAAPSPEKAYLTTMWVMLGQPICTVALPIWAGATQVPSVLTGENGAPLNHLAQLVELYLYPDRRGHMAQYLNLSRFLTYRGSGVFPLLLEIEQEILIQAQKIEQAWLSRTPTPETINHKSEELAQWAWTKLKETFPLEEIK
;
A
#
# COMPACT_ATOMS: atom_id res chain seq x y z
N ASN A 1 -20.38 -12.07 -0.63
CA ASN A 1 -19.43 -11.33 -1.50
C ASN A 1 -19.89 -9.87 -1.60
N ASP A 2 -20.41 -9.31 -0.50
CA ASP A 2 -21.28 -8.12 -0.52
C ASP A 2 -20.64 -6.95 0.23
N THR A 3 -19.33 -7.02 0.40
CA THR A 3 -18.47 -5.99 0.97
C THR A 3 -17.77 -5.23 -0.16
N ILE A 4 -17.34 -3.99 0.11
CA ILE A 4 -16.47 -3.23 -0.80
C ILE A 4 -15.15 -3.97 -1.00
N ASN A 5 -14.63 -4.55 0.08
CA ASN A 5 -13.46 -5.41 0.04
C ASN A 5 -13.86 -6.85 -0.29
N ARG A 6 -13.88 -7.21 -1.58
CA ARG A 6 -14.13 -8.58 -2.04
C ARG A 6 -12.83 -9.36 -2.03
N ASN A 7 -12.91 -10.68 -1.94
CA ASN A 7 -11.72 -11.53 -2.11
C ASN A 7 -11.14 -11.44 -3.53
N SER A 8 -11.91 -10.95 -4.50
CA SER A 8 -11.46 -10.67 -5.86
C SER A 8 -10.95 -9.23 -6.06
N THR A 9 -10.98 -8.36 -5.04
CA THR A 9 -10.43 -7.00 -5.16
C THR A 9 -8.91 -7.09 -5.21
N GLN A 10 -8.29 -6.52 -6.26
CA GLN A 10 -6.85 -6.65 -6.51
C GLN A 10 -6.09 -5.33 -6.38
N ALA A 11 -6.78 -4.20 -6.25
CA ALA A 11 -6.21 -2.90 -5.94
C ALA A 11 -7.32 -1.91 -5.54
N VAL A 12 -6.93 -0.84 -4.86
CA VAL A 12 -7.77 0.34 -4.62
C VAL A 12 -6.94 1.58 -4.90
N THR A 13 -7.56 2.58 -5.53
CA THR A 13 -6.96 3.90 -5.75
C THR A 13 -7.89 5.00 -5.28
N VAL A 14 -7.32 6.04 -4.67
CA VAL A 14 -8.01 7.29 -4.32
C VAL A 14 -7.23 8.48 -4.88
N PHE A 15 -7.93 9.37 -5.58
CA PHE A 15 -7.34 10.62 -6.08
C PHE A 15 -7.72 11.77 -5.16
N VAL A 16 -6.72 12.51 -4.69
CA VAL A 16 -6.88 13.71 -3.88
C VAL A 16 -6.42 14.90 -4.71
N ALA A 17 -7.32 15.85 -4.93
CA ALA A 17 -7.05 17.05 -5.72
C ALA A 17 -6.08 17.99 -4.98
N ALA A 18 -5.24 18.68 -5.76
CA ALA A 18 -4.43 19.77 -5.26
C ALA A 18 -5.28 20.93 -4.68
N PRO A 19 -4.73 21.72 -3.74
CA PRO A 19 -5.44 22.85 -3.14
C PRO A 19 -5.71 24.00 -4.13
N SER A 20 -4.93 24.12 -5.21
CA SER A 20 -5.16 25.08 -6.28
C SER A 20 -4.47 24.64 -7.58
N PRO A 21 -4.87 25.19 -8.75
CA PRO A 21 -4.27 24.85 -10.04
C PRO A 21 -2.75 25.10 -10.11
N GLU A 22 -2.24 26.14 -9.47
CA GLU A 22 -0.82 26.49 -9.43
C GLU A 22 0.01 25.47 -8.63
N LYS A 23 -0.68 24.66 -7.81
CA LYS A 23 -0.10 23.61 -6.97
C LYS A 23 -0.49 22.22 -7.46
N ALA A 24 -0.76 22.05 -8.76
CA ALA A 24 -1.18 20.78 -9.34
C ALA A 24 -0.25 19.59 -9.01
N TYR A 25 1.04 19.84 -8.76
CA TYR A 25 2.04 18.86 -8.31
C TYR A 25 1.75 18.24 -6.93
N LEU A 26 0.82 18.79 -6.15
CA LEU A 26 0.30 18.22 -4.90
C LEU A 26 -0.92 17.31 -5.11
N THR A 27 -1.36 17.11 -6.35
CA THR A 27 -2.39 16.10 -6.62
C THR A 27 -1.81 14.73 -6.31
N THR A 28 -2.48 13.95 -5.48
CA THR A 28 -1.97 12.66 -4.99
C THR A 28 -2.90 11.53 -5.42
N MET A 29 -2.35 10.53 -6.09
CA MET A 29 -2.97 9.23 -6.29
C MET A 29 -2.48 8.29 -5.19
N TRP A 30 -3.34 7.98 -4.23
CA TRP A 30 -3.09 6.93 -3.26
C TRP A 30 -3.42 5.58 -3.89
N VAL A 31 -2.51 4.62 -3.79
CA VAL A 31 -2.69 3.27 -4.34
C VAL A 31 -2.39 2.21 -3.29
N MET A 32 -3.32 1.27 -3.13
CA MET A 32 -3.12 -0.02 -2.49
C MET A 32 -3.00 -1.06 -3.60
N LEU A 33 -1.80 -1.59 -3.87
CA LEU A 33 -1.63 -2.69 -4.82
C LEU A 33 -1.76 -4.03 -4.10
N GLY A 34 -2.65 -4.86 -4.62
CA GLY A 34 -3.08 -6.11 -4.00
C GLY A 34 -4.43 -5.97 -3.28
N GLN A 35 -4.82 -7.05 -2.63
CA GLN A 35 -6.03 -7.11 -1.82
C GLN A 35 -5.95 -6.06 -0.68
N PRO A 36 -6.92 -5.15 -0.50
CA PRO A 36 -6.79 -3.98 0.40
C PRO A 36 -6.52 -4.26 1.88
N ILE A 37 -6.88 -5.42 2.41
CA ILE A 37 -6.56 -5.81 3.81
C ILE A 37 -5.25 -6.60 3.92
N CYS A 38 -4.48 -6.67 2.83
CA CYS A 38 -3.22 -7.41 2.73
C CYS A 38 -2.04 -6.52 2.35
N THR A 39 -2.25 -5.21 2.23
CA THR A 39 -1.28 -4.23 1.72
C THR A 39 -1.50 -2.87 2.38
N VAL A 40 -0.76 -1.85 1.96
CA VAL A 40 -0.82 -0.48 2.47
C VAL A 40 -0.99 0.52 1.36
N ALA A 41 -1.61 1.67 1.64
CA ALA A 41 -1.72 2.77 0.71
C ALA A 41 -0.38 3.51 0.54
N LEU A 42 0.05 3.73 -0.70
CA LEU A 42 1.22 4.53 -1.05
C LEU A 42 0.84 5.73 -1.92
N PRO A 43 1.41 6.92 -1.66
CA PRO A 43 1.13 8.11 -2.46
C PRO A 43 1.98 8.13 -3.73
N ILE A 44 1.35 8.52 -4.83
CA ILE A 44 2.00 8.88 -6.09
C ILE A 44 1.57 10.29 -6.46
N TRP A 45 2.50 11.23 -6.43
CA TRP A 45 2.20 12.62 -6.71
C TRP A 45 2.23 12.94 -8.21
N ALA A 46 1.37 13.86 -8.61
CA ALA A 46 1.36 14.39 -9.97
C ALA A 46 2.70 15.06 -10.29
N GLY A 47 3.23 14.80 -11.49
CA GLY A 47 4.57 15.22 -11.89
C GLY A 47 5.65 14.16 -11.66
N ALA A 48 5.32 13.04 -11.01
CA ALA A 48 6.16 11.85 -11.07
C ALA A 48 6.29 11.38 -12.52
N THR A 49 7.53 11.13 -12.96
CA THR A 49 7.83 10.58 -14.29
C THR A 49 8.23 9.11 -14.23
N GLN A 50 8.33 8.55 -13.02
CA GLN A 50 8.66 7.17 -12.76
C GLN A 50 7.71 6.59 -11.70
N VAL A 51 7.38 5.31 -11.85
CA VAL A 51 6.65 4.56 -10.83
C VAL A 51 7.66 3.96 -9.86
N PRO A 52 7.43 4.02 -8.53
CA PRO A 52 8.32 3.40 -7.58
C PRO A 52 8.55 1.91 -7.86
N SER A 53 9.78 1.44 -7.67
CA SER A 53 10.23 0.10 -8.08
C SER A 53 9.40 -1.02 -7.44
N VAL A 54 8.91 -0.81 -6.21
CA VAL A 54 8.08 -1.78 -5.48
C VAL A 54 6.63 -1.85 -5.99
N LEU A 55 6.21 -0.88 -6.80
CA LEU A 55 4.87 -0.76 -7.38
C LEU A 55 4.81 -1.16 -8.86
N THR A 56 5.93 -1.58 -9.45
CA THR A 56 6.01 -1.97 -10.87
C THR A 56 6.93 -3.18 -11.07
N GLY A 57 6.89 -3.80 -12.25
CA GLY A 57 7.73 -4.93 -12.61
C GLY A 57 7.17 -5.74 -13.78
N GLU A 58 8.05 -6.33 -14.59
CA GLU A 58 7.65 -7.12 -15.77
C GLU A 58 6.75 -8.31 -15.42
N ASN A 59 7.02 -8.97 -14.29
CA ASN A 59 6.27 -10.12 -13.80
C ASN A 59 5.34 -9.77 -12.63
N GLY A 60 4.94 -8.50 -12.51
CA GLY A 60 4.16 -7.98 -11.39
C GLY A 60 5.01 -7.25 -10.35
N ALA A 61 4.35 -6.37 -9.60
CA ALA A 61 4.99 -5.52 -8.61
C ALA A 61 5.40 -6.32 -7.35
N PRO A 62 6.59 -6.07 -6.77
CA PRO A 62 7.02 -6.67 -5.50
C PRO A 62 5.99 -6.54 -4.37
N LEU A 63 5.36 -5.37 -4.24
CA LEU A 63 4.33 -5.14 -3.22
C LEU A 63 3.11 -6.04 -3.42
N ASN A 64 2.65 -6.20 -4.67
CA ASN A 64 1.51 -7.04 -5.00
C ASN A 64 1.80 -8.53 -4.70
N HIS A 65 3.02 -8.99 -4.96
CA HIS A 65 3.41 -10.37 -4.61
C HIS A 65 3.35 -10.62 -3.11
N LEU A 66 3.84 -9.69 -2.28
CA LEU A 66 3.71 -9.84 -0.83
C LEU A 66 2.24 -9.80 -0.38
N ALA A 67 1.44 -8.89 -0.95
CA ALA A 67 0.02 -8.81 -0.66
C ALA A 67 -0.72 -10.13 -0.98
N GLN A 68 -0.38 -10.78 -2.09
CA GLN A 68 -0.93 -12.10 -2.43
C GLN A 68 -0.54 -13.17 -1.42
N LEU A 69 0.69 -13.15 -0.87
CA LEU A 69 1.09 -14.10 0.17
C LEU A 69 0.30 -13.88 1.47
N VAL A 70 0.12 -12.62 1.87
CA VAL A 70 -0.73 -12.27 3.02
C VAL A 70 -2.19 -12.68 2.74
N GLU A 71 -2.67 -12.53 1.51
CA GLU A 71 -4.00 -13.00 1.10
C GLU A 71 -4.12 -14.53 1.21
N LEU A 72 -3.14 -15.30 0.71
CA LEU A 72 -3.13 -16.76 0.85
C LEU A 72 -3.15 -17.18 2.32
N TYR A 73 -2.42 -16.47 3.18
CA TYR A 73 -2.44 -16.66 4.63
C TYR A 73 -3.82 -16.35 5.23
N LEU A 74 -4.47 -15.26 4.82
CA LEU A 74 -5.76 -14.84 5.35
C LEU A 74 -6.95 -15.68 4.84
N TYR A 75 -6.84 -16.28 3.67
CA TYR A 75 -7.88 -17.10 3.02
C TYR A 75 -7.42 -18.55 2.79
N PRO A 76 -7.28 -19.38 3.85
CA PRO A 76 -6.66 -20.70 3.74
C PRO A 76 -7.56 -21.78 3.12
N ASP A 77 -8.88 -21.67 3.24
CA ASP A 77 -9.80 -22.74 2.84
C ASP A 77 -10.20 -22.62 1.36
N ARG A 78 -9.88 -23.66 0.57
CA ARG A 78 -10.14 -23.72 -0.87
C ARG A 78 -11.32 -24.62 -1.24
N ARG A 79 -12.04 -25.17 -0.27
CA ARG A 79 -13.14 -26.11 -0.51
C ARG A 79 -14.39 -25.36 -0.99
N GLY A 80 -14.92 -25.71 -2.15
CA GLY A 80 -16.15 -25.11 -2.69
C GLY A 80 -16.09 -23.58 -2.68
N HIS A 81 -17.05 -22.94 -2.01
CA HIS A 81 -17.11 -21.47 -1.90
C HIS A 81 -16.34 -20.89 -0.70
N MET A 82 -15.47 -21.66 -0.05
CA MET A 82 -14.75 -21.21 1.15
C MET A 82 -13.63 -20.20 0.87
N ALA A 83 -13.13 -20.12 -0.37
CA ALA A 83 -12.03 -19.22 -0.75
C ALA A 83 -12.33 -17.72 -0.61
N GLN A 84 -13.57 -17.35 -0.29
CA GLN A 84 -13.99 -15.96 -0.02
C GLN A 84 -14.09 -15.62 1.47
N TYR A 85 -13.90 -16.61 2.35
CA TYR A 85 -14.04 -16.42 3.79
C TYR A 85 -12.70 -16.14 4.44
N LEU A 86 -12.62 -14.95 5.03
CA LEU A 86 -11.47 -14.48 5.80
C LEU A 86 -11.33 -15.28 7.10
N ASN A 87 -10.12 -15.74 7.40
CA ASN A 87 -9.79 -16.28 8.72
C ASN A 87 -9.62 -15.13 9.73
N LEU A 88 -10.67 -14.86 10.51
CA LEU A 88 -10.67 -13.78 11.49
C LEU A 88 -9.62 -13.94 12.59
N SER A 89 -9.29 -15.17 12.99
CA SER A 89 -8.24 -15.40 13.98
C SER A 89 -6.90 -14.92 13.43
N ARG A 90 -6.51 -15.34 12.22
CA ARG A 90 -5.29 -14.87 11.55
C ARG A 90 -5.29 -13.35 11.38
N PHE A 91 -6.43 -12.78 10.99
CA PHE A 91 -6.60 -11.35 10.80
C PHE A 91 -6.38 -10.53 12.08
N LEU A 92 -6.84 -11.04 13.23
CA LEU A 92 -6.84 -10.31 14.51
C LEU A 92 -5.73 -10.70 15.49
N THR A 93 -5.05 -11.84 15.31
CA THR A 93 -4.11 -12.35 16.32
C THR A 93 -2.71 -12.70 15.80
N TYR A 94 -2.40 -12.49 14.51
CA TYR A 94 -1.04 -12.64 13.96
C TYR A 94 0.01 -11.90 14.81
N ARG A 95 1.05 -12.63 15.28
CA ARG A 95 2.11 -12.15 16.19
C ARG A 95 1.59 -11.44 17.45
N GLY A 96 0.38 -11.76 17.90
CA GLY A 96 -0.26 -11.15 19.08
C GLY A 96 -0.99 -9.83 18.82
N SER A 97 -0.86 -9.24 17.62
CA SER A 97 -1.49 -7.95 17.27
C SER A 97 -2.48 -8.06 16.10
N GLY A 98 -2.39 -9.08 15.25
CA GLY A 98 -3.21 -9.21 14.03
C GLY A 98 -2.56 -8.60 12.79
N VAL A 99 -2.93 -9.10 11.60
CA VAL A 99 -2.47 -8.54 10.32
C VAL A 99 -2.96 -7.10 10.17
N PHE A 100 -4.21 -6.83 10.54
CA PHE A 100 -4.82 -5.52 10.33
C PHE A 100 -4.19 -4.40 11.17
N PRO A 101 -4.01 -4.53 12.49
CA PRO A 101 -3.37 -3.48 13.27
C PRO A 101 -1.93 -3.19 12.82
N LEU A 102 -1.18 -4.22 12.43
CA LEU A 102 0.19 -4.04 11.92
C LEU A 102 0.22 -3.29 10.59
N LEU A 103 -0.73 -3.54 9.68
CA LEU A 103 -0.85 -2.76 8.44
C LEU A 103 -1.24 -1.30 8.74
N LEU A 104 -2.17 -1.07 9.67
CA LEU A 104 -2.59 0.28 10.05
C LEU A 104 -1.45 1.10 10.66
N GLU A 105 -0.59 0.49 11.48
CA GLU A 105 0.59 1.16 12.04
C GLU A 105 1.54 1.63 10.92
N ILE A 106 1.76 0.79 9.90
CA ILE A 106 2.58 1.16 8.74
C ILE A 106 1.90 2.28 7.93
N GLU A 107 0.60 2.17 7.64
CA GLU A 107 -0.15 3.19 6.90
C GLU A 107 -0.15 4.55 7.61
N GLN A 108 -0.29 4.56 8.94
CA GLN A 108 -0.24 5.79 9.72
C GLN A 108 1.09 6.52 9.53
N GLU A 109 2.21 5.79 9.55
CA GLU A 109 3.53 6.38 9.30
C GLU A 109 3.69 6.85 7.84
N ILE A 110 3.14 6.12 6.87
CA ILE A 110 3.12 6.58 5.46
C ILE A 110 2.38 7.92 5.35
N LEU A 111 1.20 8.04 5.96
CA LEU A 111 0.41 9.27 5.94
C LEU A 111 1.17 10.43 6.59
N ILE A 112 1.82 10.20 7.72
CA ILE A 112 2.64 11.21 8.41
C ILE A 112 3.80 11.66 7.53
N GLN A 113 4.52 10.74 6.88
CA GLN A 113 5.65 11.07 6.01
C GLN A 113 5.19 11.79 4.73
N ALA A 114 4.13 11.33 4.09
CA ALA A 114 3.54 11.97 2.94
C ALA A 114 3.12 13.41 3.25
N GLN A 115 2.44 13.63 4.37
CA GLN A 115 2.05 14.97 4.81
C GLN A 115 3.28 15.87 5.02
N LYS A 116 4.36 15.38 5.63
CA LYS A 116 5.60 16.15 5.79
C LYS A 116 6.21 16.56 4.44
N ILE A 117 6.21 15.66 3.46
CA ILE A 117 6.69 15.92 2.10
C ILE A 117 5.83 17.00 1.43
N GLU A 118 4.51 16.85 1.47
CA GLU A 118 3.56 17.80 0.87
C GLU A 118 3.65 19.20 1.53
N GLN A 119 3.82 19.27 2.86
CA GLN A 119 4.04 20.53 3.56
C GLN A 119 5.33 21.24 3.12
N ALA A 120 6.42 20.50 2.89
CA ALA A 120 7.65 21.08 2.36
C ALA A 120 7.45 21.64 0.95
N TRP A 121 6.64 20.98 0.13
CA TRP A 121 6.36 21.38 -1.25
C TRP A 121 5.40 22.57 -1.35
N LEU A 122 4.60 22.85 -0.33
CA LEU A 122 3.77 24.07 -0.28
C LEU A 122 4.60 25.36 -0.33
N SER A 123 5.82 25.33 0.22
CA SER A 123 6.74 26.47 0.23
C SER A 123 7.70 26.48 -0.97
N ARG A 124 7.93 25.33 -1.59
CA ARG A 124 8.86 25.18 -2.71
C ARG A 124 8.38 24.10 -3.68
N THR A 125 8.04 24.51 -4.89
CA THR A 125 7.67 23.59 -5.97
C THR A 125 8.80 22.57 -6.19
N PRO A 126 8.52 21.26 -6.11
CA PRO A 126 9.52 20.22 -6.36
C PRO A 126 9.80 20.08 -7.85
N THR A 127 10.99 19.57 -8.20
CA THR A 127 11.26 19.09 -9.56
C THR A 127 10.74 17.67 -9.74
N PRO A 128 10.50 17.20 -10.98
CA PRO A 128 10.14 15.79 -11.24
C PRO A 128 11.12 14.78 -10.61
N GLU A 129 12.41 15.05 -10.60
CA GLU A 129 13.43 14.19 -9.98
C GLU A 129 13.24 14.12 -8.46
N THR A 130 12.86 15.25 -7.84
CA THR A 130 12.57 15.30 -6.40
C THR A 130 11.32 14.48 -6.08
N ILE A 131 10.28 14.58 -6.92
CA ILE A 131 9.05 13.81 -6.77
C ILE A 131 9.35 12.31 -6.89
N ASN A 132 10.09 11.89 -7.93
CA ASN A 132 10.46 10.49 -8.12
C ASN A 132 11.25 9.96 -6.94
N HIS A 133 12.26 10.71 -6.48
CA HIS A 133 13.08 10.31 -5.33
C HIS A 133 12.21 10.13 -4.08
N LYS A 134 11.35 11.09 -3.75
CA LYS A 134 10.50 11.01 -2.55
C LYS A 134 9.45 9.91 -2.62
N SER A 135 8.92 9.65 -3.81
CA SER A 135 8.00 8.52 -4.05
C SER A 135 8.71 7.18 -3.85
N GLU A 136 9.91 7.03 -4.41
CA GLU A 136 10.72 5.82 -4.26
C GLU A 136 11.15 5.60 -2.81
N GLU A 137 11.65 6.65 -2.14
CA GLU A 137 12.11 6.60 -0.75
C GLU A 137 11.00 6.11 0.20
N LEU A 138 9.81 6.71 0.10
CA LEU A 138 8.67 6.34 0.94
C LEU A 138 8.16 4.93 0.62
N ALA A 139 8.08 4.57 -0.66
CA ALA A 139 7.64 3.24 -1.07
C ALA A 139 8.63 2.15 -0.63
N GLN A 140 9.94 2.40 -0.71
CA GLN A 140 10.98 1.48 -0.28
C GLN A 140 11.03 1.34 1.25
N TRP A 141 10.77 2.42 1.99
CA TRP A 141 10.60 2.37 3.43
C TRP A 141 9.42 1.46 3.81
N ALA A 142 8.26 1.67 3.19
CA ALA A 142 7.06 0.86 3.43
C ALA A 142 7.31 -0.61 3.08
N TRP A 143 7.98 -0.88 1.96
CA TRP A 143 8.37 -2.22 1.55
C TRP A 143 9.27 -2.92 2.55
N THR A 144 10.25 -2.19 3.10
CA THR A 144 11.15 -2.74 4.13
C THR A 144 10.37 -3.10 5.38
N LYS A 145 9.49 -2.20 5.85
CA LYS A 145 8.63 -2.46 7.01
C LYS A 145 7.70 -3.64 6.80
N LEU A 146 7.06 -3.74 5.64
CA LEU A 146 6.18 -4.86 5.33
C LEU A 146 6.89 -6.21 5.33
N LYS A 147 8.12 -6.28 4.80
CA LYS A 147 8.91 -7.53 4.86
C LYS A 147 9.35 -7.90 6.27
N GLU A 148 9.67 -6.92 7.12
CA GLU A 148 10.00 -7.15 8.53
C GLU A 148 8.77 -7.64 9.32
N THR A 149 7.60 -7.09 9.00
CA THR A 149 6.33 -7.42 9.65
C THR A 149 5.80 -8.78 9.21
N PHE A 150 5.88 -9.09 7.91
CA PHE A 150 5.36 -10.29 7.27
C PHE A 150 6.47 -11.09 6.57
N PRO A 151 7.38 -11.71 7.34
CA PRO A 151 8.46 -12.52 6.79
C PRO A 151 7.89 -13.77 6.08
N LEU A 152 8.52 -14.16 4.98
CA LEU A 152 8.04 -15.23 4.10
C LEU A 152 7.93 -16.59 4.81
N GLU A 153 8.73 -16.84 5.85
CA GLU A 153 8.68 -18.10 6.60
C GLU A 153 7.40 -18.23 7.46
N GLU A 154 6.75 -17.11 7.80
CA GLU A 154 5.59 -17.09 8.71
C GLU A 154 4.24 -17.03 8.00
N ILE A 155 4.21 -16.55 6.75
CA ILE A 155 2.97 -16.34 5.97
C ILE A 155 2.78 -17.36 4.83
N LYS A 156 3.67 -18.33 4.68
CA LYS A 156 3.56 -19.42 3.69
C LYS A 156 2.73 -20.60 4.19
#